data_AF-A0A2V1CMR4-F1
#
_entry.id   AF-A0A2V1CMR4-F1
#
_cell.length_a   1.000
_cell.length_b   1.000
_cell.length_c   1.000
_cell.angle_alpha   90.00
_cell.angle_beta   90.00
_cell.angle_gamma   90.00
#
_symmetry.space_group_name_H-M   'P 1'
#
loop_
_entity.id
_entity.type
_entity.pdbx_description
1 polymer ?
#
loop_
_entity_poly.entity_id
_entity_poly.type
_entity_poly.pdbx_seq_one_letter_code
_entity_poly.pdbx_strand_id
1 'polypeptide(L)'
;MPLFGASMRSAWNRAPNSGSKDGFSPTEWINLNAFVARLTALSLSLSIPAFDFSLYAIWTLRSAFETSKGDAAAVEAAKMWFLYAGEAIEQLSRDGKSFEGPIAKAGEKYPDMEWKGFSEERLAVWKSG
;
A
#
# COMPACT_ATOMS: atom_id res chain seq x y z
N MET A 1 -12.17 7.36 -21.92
CA MET A 1 -10.84 7.24 -21.29
C MET A 1 -10.91 6.10 -20.28
N PRO A 2 -9.99 5.14 -20.24
CA PRO A 2 -9.95 4.21 -19.12
C PRO A 2 -9.75 5.05 -17.85
N LEU A 3 -10.63 4.88 -16.86
CA LEU A 3 -10.56 5.61 -15.60
C LEU A 3 -9.23 5.26 -14.92
N PHE A 4 -8.39 6.26 -14.64
CA PHE A 4 -7.02 6.08 -14.12
C PHE A 4 -6.92 5.08 -12.95
N GLY A 5 -7.93 5.07 -12.07
CA GLY A 5 -8.05 4.10 -10.98
C GLY A 5 -8.18 2.63 -11.42
N ALA A 6 -8.90 2.34 -12.51
CA ALA A 6 -9.03 1.00 -13.06
C ALA A 6 -7.70 0.48 -13.61
N SER A 7 -6.94 1.34 -14.30
CA SER A 7 -5.58 1.01 -14.74
C SER A 7 -4.66 0.71 -13.57
N MET A 8 -4.75 1.48 -12.48
CA MET A 8 -3.95 1.25 -11.28
C MET A 8 -4.31 -0.07 -10.58
N ARG A 9 -5.60 -0.41 -10.51
CA ARG A 9 -6.05 -1.69 -9.95
C ARG A 9 -5.50 -2.87 -10.75
N SER A 10 -5.53 -2.78 -12.08
CA SER A 10 -4.95 -3.77 -12.98
C SER A 10 -3.45 -3.88 -12.81
N ALA A 11 -2.74 -2.77 -12.61
CA ALA A 11 -1.31 -2.78 -12.32
C ALA A 11 -0.98 -3.53 -11.02
N TRP A 12 -1.78 -3.38 -9.96
CA TRP A 12 -1.58 -4.13 -8.70
C TRP A 12 -1.79 -5.64 -8.83
N ASN A 13 -2.56 -6.11 -9.83
CA ASN A 13 -2.69 -7.55 -10.12
C ASN A 13 -1.43 -8.15 -10.75
N ARG A 14 -0.47 -7.32 -11.17
CA ARG A 14 0.79 -7.72 -11.80
C ARG A 14 1.96 -7.64 -10.82
N ALA A 15 1.71 -7.54 -9.53
CA ALA A 15 2.77 -7.56 -8.51
C ALA A 15 3.65 -8.82 -8.66
N PRO A 16 4.94 -8.76 -8.29
CA PRO A 16 5.80 -9.94 -8.22
C PRO A 16 5.12 -11.05 -7.41
N ASN A 17 5.32 -12.31 -7.80
CA ASN A 17 4.75 -13.49 -7.14
C ASN A 17 3.21 -13.59 -7.10
N SER A 18 2.49 -12.72 -7.83
CA SER A 18 1.01 -12.78 -7.95
C SER A 18 0.48 -13.97 -8.77
N GLY A 19 1.35 -14.68 -9.50
CA GLY A 19 0.96 -15.70 -10.48
C GLY A 19 0.44 -15.13 -11.81
N SER A 20 0.52 -13.81 -12.02
CA SER A 20 0.21 -13.16 -13.30
C SER A 20 1.18 -13.62 -14.40
N LYS A 21 0.64 -13.89 -15.60
CA LYS A 21 1.43 -14.26 -16.80
C LYS A 21 2.26 -13.09 -17.35
N ASP A 22 1.87 -11.87 -17.00
CA ASP A 22 2.46 -10.59 -17.40
C ASP A 22 2.96 -9.79 -16.18
N GLY A 23 3.40 -10.50 -15.14
CA GLY A 23 3.87 -9.92 -13.89
C GLY A 23 5.03 -8.94 -14.08
N PHE A 24 5.05 -7.89 -13.27
CA PHE A 24 6.15 -6.94 -13.23
C PHE A 24 7.42 -7.60 -12.68
N SER A 25 8.56 -7.20 -13.24
CA SER A 25 9.85 -7.39 -12.58
C SER A 25 9.89 -6.65 -11.24
N PRO A 26 10.78 -7.05 -10.30
CA PRO A 26 10.93 -6.34 -9.04
C PRO A 26 11.18 -4.84 -9.21
N THR A 27 12.02 -4.44 -10.18
CA THR A 27 12.32 -3.03 -10.45
C THR A 27 11.11 -2.25 -10.95
N GLU A 28 10.32 -2.80 -11.87
CA GLU A 28 9.09 -2.16 -12.35
C GLU A 28 8.08 -1.98 -11.21
N TRP A 29 7.96 -2.98 -10.33
CA TRP A 29 7.09 -2.92 -9.18
C TRP A 29 7.50 -1.84 -8.18
N ILE A 30 8.80 -1.75 -7.86
CA ILE A 30 9.35 -0.72 -6.98
C ILE A 30 9.12 0.68 -7.57
N ASN A 31 9.38 0.86 -8.87
CA ASN A 31 9.18 2.14 -9.55
C ASN A 31 7.70 2.56 -9.58
N LEU A 32 6.78 1.62 -9.82
CA LEU A 32 5.35 1.87 -9.76
C LEU A 32 4.93 2.33 -8.35
N ASN A 33 5.36 1.63 -7.31
CA ASN A 33 5.06 2.00 -5.93
C ASN A 33 5.64 3.37 -5.57
N ALA A 34 6.88 3.67 -5.99
CA ALA A 34 7.50 4.97 -5.79
C ALA A 34 6.74 6.12 -6.47
N PHE A 35 6.19 5.88 -7.66
CA PHE A 35 5.37 6.86 -8.37
C PHE A 35 4.03 7.10 -7.66
N VAL A 36 3.34 6.02 -7.29
CA VAL A 36 2.02 6.07 -6.66
C VAL A 36 2.09 6.64 -5.24
N ALA A 37 3.16 6.37 -4.51
CA ALA A 37 3.43 6.98 -3.20
C ALA A 37 3.50 8.50 -3.31
N ARG A 38 4.21 9.05 -4.31
CA ARG A 38 4.26 10.51 -4.55
C ARG A 38 2.89 11.08 -4.89
N LEU A 39 2.10 10.40 -5.72
CA LEU A 39 0.73 10.84 -6.02
C LEU A 39 -0.13 10.88 -4.76
N THR A 40 -0.02 9.87 -3.90
CA THR A 40 -0.75 9.81 -2.63
C THR A 40 -0.32 10.93 -1.68
N ALA A 41 0.98 11.24 -1.60
CA ALA A 41 1.48 12.35 -0.81
C ALA A 41 0.94 13.70 -1.32
N LEU A 42 0.92 13.90 -2.64
CA LEU A 42 0.31 15.09 -3.27
C LEU A 42 -1.20 15.16 -3.06
N SER A 43 -1.90 14.01 -3.06
CA SER A 43 -3.34 13.96 -2.76
C SER A 43 -3.64 14.58 -1.41
N LEU A 44 -2.80 14.33 -0.40
CA LEU A 44 -3.00 14.84 0.95
C LEU A 44 -2.54 16.29 1.08
N SER A 45 -1.36 16.64 0.57
CA SER A 45 -0.81 18.00 0.71
C SER A 45 -1.58 19.04 -0.11
N LEU A 46 -2.09 18.65 -1.29
CA LEU A 46 -2.85 19.54 -2.18
C LEU A 46 -4.37 19.30 -2.12
N SER A 47 -4.82 18.37 -1.27
CA SER A 47 -6.25 17.99 -1.16
C SER A 47 -6.87 17.63 -2.53
N ILE A 48 -6.19 16.77 -3.30
CA ILE A 48 -6.65 16.28 -4.62
C ILE A 48 -7.07 14.80 -4.50
N PRO A 49 -8.36 14.49 -4.25
CA PRO A 49 -8.80 13.12 -3.96
C PRO A 49 -8.55 12.12 -5.10
N ALA A 50 -8.45 12.60 -6.34
CA ALA A 50 -8.21 11.75 -7.52
C ALA A 50 -6.84 11.03 -7.50
N PHE A 51 -5.91 11.48 -6.64
CA PHE A 51 -4.59 10.87 -6.48
C PHE A 51 -4.46 10.06 -5.18
N ASP A 52 -5.57 9.84 -4.47
CA ASP A 52 -5.57 9.03 -3.27
C ASP A 52 -5.46 7.54 -3.61
N PHE A 53 -4.24 7.02 -3.47
CA PHE A 53 -3.95 5.59 -3.64
C PHE A 53 -3.56 4.94 -2.32
N SER A 54 -4.00 5.49 -1.20
CA SER A 54 -3.65 5.01 0.15
C SER A 54 -4.05 3.55 0.39
N LEU A 55 -5.10 3.03 -0.25
CA LEU A 55 -5.44 1.60 -0.19
C LEU A 55 -4.32 0.70 -0.73
N TYR A 56 -3.62 1.14 -1.78
CA TYR A 56 -2.50 0.41 -2.36
C TYR A 56 -1.24 0.44 -1.47
N ALA A 57 -1.09 1.48 -0.64
CA ALA A 57 -0.12 1.48 0.44
C ALA A 57 -0.41 0.34 1.42
N ILE A 58 -1.66 0.22 1.90
CA ILE A 58 -2.06 -0.86 2.82
C ILE A 58 -1.76 -2.23 2.21
N TRP A 59 -2.11 -2.45 0.94
CA TRP A 59 -1.86 -3.76 0.31
C TRP A 59 -0.38 -4.09 0.23
N THR A 60 0.46 -3.10 -0.07
CA THR A 60 1.91 -3.28 -0.18
C THR A 60 2.55 -3.51 1.18
N LEU A 61 2.23 -2.67 2.18
CA LEU A 61 2.72 -2.78 3.55
C LEU A 61 2.26 -4.09 4.21
N ARG A 62 1.00 -4.50 3.98
CA ARG A 62 0.48 -5.80 4.43
C ARG A 62 1.27 -6.95 3.82
N SER A 63 1.52 -6.93 2.51
CA SER A 63 2.33 -7.98 1.84
C SER A 63 3.77 -8.01 2.31
N ALA A 64 4.35 -6.88 2.71
CA ALA A 64 5.72 -6.80 3.21
C ALA A 64 5.86 -7.27 4.66
N PHE A 65 4.98 -6.80 5.54
CA PHE A 65 5.19 -6.88 6.99
C PHE A 65 4.19 -7.77 7.72
N GLU A 66 2.98 -7.94 7.17
CA GLU A 66 1.89 -8.72 7.80
C GLU A 66 1.74 -10.15 7.24
N THR A 67 2.66 -10.59 6.37
CA THR A 67 2.69 -11.96 5.82
C THR A 67 3.91 -12.73 6.31
N SER A 68 3.75 -14.04 6.51
CA SER A 68 4.78 -14.98 6.99
C SER A 68 5.94 -15.12 6.01
N LYS A 69 5.65 -15.05 4.71
CA LYS A 69 6.63 -15.03 3.62
C LYS A 69 6.71 -13.62 3.05
N GLY A 70 7.37 -12.72 3.78
CA GLY A 70 7.63 -11.37 3.29
C GLY A 70 8.33 -11.43 1.93
N ASP A 71 7.71 -10.85 0.90
CA ASP A 71 8.28 -10.78 -0.44
C ASP A 71 9.34 -9.67 -0.46
N ALA A 72 10.58 -9.99 -0.84
CA ALA A 72 11.66 -9.01 -0.94
C ALA A 72 11.28 -7.82 -1.84
N ALA A 73 10.53 -8.07 -2.93
CA ALA A 73 10.04 -6.99 -3.78
C ALA A 73 8.95 -6.16 -3.10
N ALA A 74 8.13 -6.77 -2.24
CA ALA A 74 7.15 -6.04 -1.42
C ALA A 74 7.82 -5.20 -0.34
N VAL A 75 8.88 -5.69 0.30
CA VAL A 75 9.67 -4.93 1.28
C VAL A 75 10.34 -3.71 0.63
N GLU A 76 10.98 -3.89 -0.53
CA GLU A 76 11.55 -2.74 -1.26
C GLU A 76 10.47 -1.76 -1.73
N ALA A 77 9.31 -2.25 -2.21
CA ALA A 77 8.18 -1.39 -2.55
C ALA A 77 7.61 -0.64 -1.33
N ALA A 78 7.55 -1.28 -0.18
CA ALA A 78 7.11 -0.68 1.09
C ALA A 78 8.04 0.45 1.54
N LYS A 79 9.36 0.29 1.36
CA LYS A 79 10.33 1.38 1.61
C LYS A 79 10.01 2.61 0.77
N MET A 80 9.56 2.44 -0.48
CA MET A 80 9.19 3.58 -1.33
C MET A 80 7.95 4.32 -0.82
N TRP A 81 6.99 3.61 -0.22
CA TRP A 81 5.84 4.22 0.44
C TRP A 81 6.25 5.07 1.64
N PHE A 82 7.14 4.56 2.49
CA PHE A 82 7.66 5.36 3.60
C PHE A 82 8.52 6.54 3.12
N LEU A 83 9.36 6.34 2.11
CA LEU A 83 10.24 7.39 1.58
C LEU A 83 9.46 8.57 0.98
N TYR A 84 8.39 8.30 0.23
CA TYR A 84 7.68 9.36 -0.51
C TYR A 84 6.32 9.74 0.06
N ALA A 85 5.72 8.89 0.89
CA ALA A 85 4.41 9.12 1.49
C ALA A 85 4.41 8.88 3.01
N GLY A 86 5.57 8.85 3.67
CA GLY A 86 5.68 8.58 5.10
C GLY A 86 4.82 9.51 5.96
N GLU A 87 4.92 10.83 5.76
CA GLU A 87 4.10 11.82 6.47
C GLU A 87 2.60 11.60 6.23
N ALA A 88 2.23 11.26 4.99
CA ALA A 88 0.84 10.97 4.64
C ALA A 88 0.34 9.70 5.35
N ILE A 89 1.13 8.63 5.38
CA ILE A 89 0.79 7.38 6.07
C ILE A 89 0.64 7.62 7.58
N GLU A 90 1.52 8.42 8.17
CA GLU A 90 1.42 8.79 9.58
C GLU A 90 0.15 9.57 9.87
N GLN A 91 -0.17 10.57 9.05
CA GLN A 91 -1.40 11.35 9.19
C GLN A 91 -2.64 10.47 9.05
N LEU A 92 -2.70 9.63 8.01
CA LEU A 92 -3.80 8.70 7.79
C LEU A 92 -3.98 7.70 8.94
N SER A 93 -2.88 7.30 9.59
CA SER A 93 -2.89 6.42 10.75
C SER A 93 -3.39 7.11 12.02
N ARG A 94 -3.00 8.37 12.24
CA ARG A 94 -3.57 9.20 13.32
C ARG A 94 -5.05 9.48 13.12
N ASP A 95 -5.46 9.75 11.88
CA ASP A 95 -6.85 10.03 11.52
C ASP A 95 -7.73 8.76 11.50
N GLY A 96 -7.13 7.58 11.65
CA GLY A 96 -7.85 6.31 11.68
C GLY A 96 -8.57 6.00 10.37
N LYS A 97 -8.03 6.42 9.23
CA LYS A 97 -8.69 6.23 7.93
C LYS A 97 -9.01 4.76 7.69
N SER A 98 -10.28 4.47 7.46
CA SER A 98 -10.81 3.13 7.22
C SER A 98 -11.42 2.97 5.83
N PHE A 99 -11.57 1.73 5.40
CA PHE A 99 -12.19 1.36 4.13
C PHE A 99 -13.34 0.39 4.38
N GLU A 100 -14.39 0.49 3.56
CA GLU A 100 -15.55 -0.39 3.66
C GLU A 100 -15.20 -1.82 3.20
N GLY A 101 -15.73 -2.80 3.94
CA GLY A 101 -15.53 -4.22 3.65
C GLY A 101 -14.12 -4.74 3.95
N PRO A 102 -13.78 -5.96 3.48
CA PRO A 102 -12.54 -6.64 3.86
C PRO A 102 -11.30 -6.18 3.06
N ILE A 103 -11.40 -5.11 2.27
CA ILE A 103 -10.35 -4.74 1.31
C ILE A 103 -9.06 -4.28 2.00
N ALA A 104 -9.16 -3.70 3.19
CA ALA A 104 -8.04 -3.23 3.99
C ALA A 104 -7.80 -4.07 5.26
N LYS A 105 -8.29 -5.32 5.30
CA LYS A 105 -8.13 -6.21 6.45
C LYS A 105 -6.66 -6.49 6.80
N ALA A 106 -6.42 -6.91 8.04
CA ALA A 106 -5.12 -7.39 8.52
C ALA A 106 -4.58 -8.59 7.70
N GLY A 107 -3.26 -8.73 7.69
CA GLY A 107 -2.55 -9.86 7.09
C GLY A 107 -2.51 -11.08 8.01
N GLU A 108 -2.05 -12.21 7.47
CA GLU A 108 -2.07 -13.52 8.11
C GLU A 108 -1.26 -13.62 9.42
N LYS A 109 -0.27 -12.74 9.64
CA LYS A 109 0.46 -12.68 10.92
C LYS A 109 -0.39 -12.11 12.06
N TYR A 110 -1.48 -11.43 11.73
CA TYR A 110 -2.33 -10.70 12.69
C TYR A 110 -3.81 -11.10 12.50
N PRO A 111 -4.15 -12.40 12.63
CA PRO A 111 -5.49 -12.90 12.30
C PRO A 111 -6.58 -12.36 13.23
N ASP A 112 -6.22 -12.01 14.47
CA ASP A 112 -7.15 -11.51 15.50
C ASP A 112 -7.30 -9.98 15.47
N MET A 113 -6.56 -9.28 14.61
CA MET A 113 -6.63 -7.82 14.51
C MET A 113 -7.77 -7.39 13.58
N GLU A 114 -8.69 -6.59 14.10
CA GLU A 114 -9.86 -6.08 13.35
C GLU A 114 -9.56 -4.84 12.49
N TRP A 115 -8.30 -4.65 12.06
CA TRP A 115 -7.93 -3.47 11.28
C TRP A 115 -8.70 -3.40 9.96
N LYS A 116 -9.34 -2.24 9.71
CA LYS A 116 -10.09 -1.93 8.47
C LYS A 116 -9.41 -0.84 7.63
N GLY A 117 -8.16 -0.52 7.92
CA GLY A 117 -7.48 0.63 7.34
C GLY A 117 -6.17 0.95 8.02
N PHE A 118 -5.89 2.24 8.14
CA PHE A 118 -4.77 2.80 8.86
C PHE A 118 -5.13 2.95 10.35
N SER A 119 -4.16 2.66 11.22
CA SER A 119 -4.22 2.92 12.66
C SER A 119 -2.80 3.07 13.19
N GLU A 120 -2.64 3.75 14.33
CA GLU A 120 -1.31 3.90 14.95
C GLU A 120 -0.70 2.55 15.34
N GLU A 121 -1.52 1.61 15.83
CA GLU A 121 -1.10 0.25 16.16
C GLU A 121 -0.56 -0.49 14.93
N ARG A 122 -1.28 -0.42 13.80
CA ARG A 122 -0.87 -1.07 12.55
C ARG A 122 0.38 -0.41 11.96
N LEU A 123 0.49 0.92 12.08
CA LEU A 123 1.68 1.65 11.68
C LEU A 123 2.92 1.22 12.46
N ALA A 124 2.79 0.97 13.77
CA ALA A 124 3.89 0.51 14.60
C ALA A 124 4.44 -0.84 14.11
N VAL A 125 3.55 -1.75 13.68
CA VAL A 125 3.94 -3.02 13.03
C VAL A 125 4.78 -2.75 11.78
N TRP A 126 4.31 -1.89 10.88
CA TRP A 126 5.01 -1.62 9.63
C TRP A 126 6.37 -0.93 9.82
N LYS A 127 6.51 -0.08 10.84
CA LYS A 127 7.79 0.59 11.16
C LYS A 127 8.81 -0.33 11.83
N SER A 128 8.37 -1.48 12.36
CA SER A 128 9.25 -2.45 13.05
C SER A 128 9.85 -3.52 12.13
N GLY A 129 9.38 -3.58 10.88
CA GLY A 129 9.76 -4.58 9.89
C GLY A 129 10.89 -4.17 8.94
#